data_AF-A0A661M073-F1
#
_entry.id   AF-A0A661M073-F1
#
_cell.length_a   1.000
_cell.length_b   1.000
_cell.length_c   1.000
_cell.angle_alpha   90.00
_cell.angle_beta   90.00
_cell.angle_gamma   90.00
#
_symmetry.space_group_name_H-M   'P 1'
#
loop_
_entity.id
_entity.type
_entity.pdbx_description
1 polymer ?
#
loop_
_entity_poly.entity_id
_entity_poly.type
_entity_poly.pdbx_seq_one_letter_code
_entity_poly.pdbx_strand_id
1 'polypeptide(L)'
;MKEKLKEILDTTLDHCMAGGLLKETAVPDYVIEVPNNPDHGHFATNLPMILASTQKTAPRRIAEVLTGHLQDPGNFFEKVEVAGPGFINFTIDRGRWHSALADMVRRAENFGRGKPRPEDRFNVEFVSANPTGPLHLGHGRGAALGDTLCRILAFRGRSVTREFYVNDAGLQIRLLGESILSRIRQMT
;
A
#
# COMPACT_ATOMS: atom_id res chain seq x y z
N MET A 1 8.89 7.08 1.66
CA MET A 1 9.29 8.36 1.03
C MET A 1 8.08 9.26 0.78
N LYS A 2 7.04 8.80 0.07
CA LYS A 2 5.80 9.59 -0.11
C LYS A 2 5.16 10.06 1.20
N GLU A 3 5.08 9.19 2.21
CA GLU A 3 4.58 9.58 3.55
C GLU A 3 5.40 10.72 4.16
N LYS A 4 6.73 10.64 4.08
CA LYS A 4 7.61 11.70 4.59
C LYS A 4 7.46 13.01 3.82
N LEU A 5 7.30 12.94 2.50
CA LEU A 5 7.00 14.10 1.67
C LEU A 5 5.66 14.72 2.06
N LYS A 6 4.63 13.90 2.32
CA LYS A 6 3.33 14.35 2.79
C LYS A 6 3.46 15.09 4.14
N GLU A 7 4.16 14.51 5.12
CA GLU A 7 4.43 15.17 6.41
C GLU A 7 5.10 16.54 6.23
N ILE A 8 6.11 16.63 5.36
CA ILE A 8 6.82 17.89 5.08
C ILE A 8 5.88 18.92 4.45
N LEU A 9 5.07 18.52 3.46
CA LEU A 9 4.13 19.41 2.79
C LEU A 9 3.01 19.87 3.73
N ASP A 10 2.47 18.98 4.56
CA ASP A 10 1.45 19.32 5.55
C ASP A 10 2.02 20.31 6.58
N THR A 11 3.22 20.05 7.11
CA THR A 11 3.92 20.97 8.03
C THR A 11 4.21 22.33 7.37
N THR A 12 4.60 22.32 6.09
CA THR A 12 4.84 23.55 5.32
C THR A 12 3.55 24.35 5.12
N LEU A 13 2.44 23.65 4.86
CA LEU A 13 1.14 24.27 4.66
C LEU A 13 0.66 24.95 5.96
N ASP A 14 0.76 24.24 7.09
CA ASP A 14 0.43 24.77 8.41
C ASP A 14 1.29 26.00 8.74
N HIS A 15 2.60 25.94 8.46
CA HIS A 15 3.50 27.08 8.65
C HIS A 15 3.09 28.30 7.81
N CYS A 16 2.77 28.08 6.53
CA CYS A 16 2.33 29.15 5.64
C CYS A 16 0.99 29.76 6.04
N MET A 17 0.05 28.95 6.55
CA MET A 17 -1.24 29.43 7.05
C MET A 17 -1.07 30.22 8.35
N ALA A 18 -0.32 29.69 9.31
CA ALA A 18 -0.03 30.37 10.58
C ALA A 18 0.75 31.68 10.39
N GLY A 19 1.63 31.73 9.39
CA GLY A 19 2.38 32.93 9.01
C GLY A 19 1.59 33.97 8.20
N GLY A 20 0.32 33.70 7.87
CA GLY A 20 -0.53 34.59 7.07
C GLY A 20 -0.14 34.69 5.59
N LEU A 21 0.74 33.80 5.11
CA LEU A 21 1.18 33.73 3.70
C LEU A 21 0.11 33.06 2.82
N LEU A 22 -0.65 32.14 3.41
CA LEU A 22 -1.84 31.53 2.83
C LEU A 22 -3.02 31.74 3.80
N LYS A 23 -4.23 31.80 3.25
CA LYS A 23 -5.46 31.83 4.04
C LYS A 23 -5.63 30.51 4.77
N GLU A 24 -6.08 30.58 6.01
CA GLU A 24 -6.43 29.39 6.78
C GLU A 24 -7.64 28.68 6.16
N THR A 25 -7.43 27.44 5.73
CA THR A 25 -8.43 26.61 5.05
C THR A 25 -8.19 25.15 5.40
N ALA A 26 -9.22 24.32 5.34
CA ALA A 26 -9.03 22.88 5.47
C ALA A 26 -8.02 22.36 4.42
N VAL A 27 -7.10 21.50 4.85
CA VAL A 27 -6.12 20.87 3.97
C VAL A 27 -6.86 19.92 3.03
N PRO A 28 -6.83 20.13 1.70
CA PRO A 28 -7.51 19.26 0.77
C PRO A 28 -6.74 17.94 0.61
N ASP A 29 -7.42 16.90 0.16
CA ASP A 29 -6.72 15.70 -0.32
C ASP A 29 -5.98 16.03 -1.62
N TYR A 30 -4.66 15.89 -1.59
CA TYR A 30 -3.78 16.09 -2.73
C TYR A 30 -2.99 14.82 -3.05
N VAL A 31 -2.48 14.74 -4.27
CA VAL A 31 -1.79 13.55 -4.76
C VAL A 31 -0.29 13.84 -4.85
N ILE A 32 0.49 12.86 -4.38
CA ILE A 32 1.93 12.75 -4.64
C ILE A 32 2.14 11.61 -5.63
N GLU A 33 2.54 11.96 -6.84
CA GLU A 33 2.76 11.02 -7.93
C GLU A 33 4.23 10.95 -8.36
N VAL A 34 4.55 9.93 -9.16
CA VAL A 34 5.84 9.83 -9.84
C VAL A 34 5.64 10.42 -11.24
N PRO A 35 6.35 11.48 -11.62
CA PRO A 35 6.19 12.10 -12.93
C PRO A 35 6.51 11.12 -14.06
N ASN A 36 5.80 11.24 -15.19
CA ASN A 36 6.10 10.45 -16.39
C ASN A 36 7.42 10.87 -17.06
N ASN A 37 7.81 12.14 -16.93
CA ASN A 37 9.08 12.65 -17.42
C ASN A 37 10.12 12.61 -16.28
N PRO A 38 11.22 11.83 -16.40
CA PRO A 38 12.29 11.80 -15.41
C PRO A 38 12.93 13.16 -15.11
N ASP A 39 12.90 14.10 -16.06
CA ASP A 39 13.44 15.46 -15.87
C ASP A 39 12.63 16.28 -14.85
N HIS A 40 11.41 15.84 -14.51
CA HIS A 40 10.55 16.48 -13.52
C HIS A 40 10.80 15.97 -12.08
N GLY A 41 11.94 15.31 -11.85
CA GLY A 41 12.33 14.80 -10.55
C GLY A 41 11.66 13.47 -10.17
N HIS A 42 11.82 13.09 -8.91
CA HIS A 42 11.38 11.79 -8.38
C HIS A 42 9.88 11.77 -8.02
N PHE A 43 9.34 12.90 -7.56
CA PHE A 43 7.94 13.04 -7.17
C PHE A 43 7.38 14.39 -7.62
N ALA A 44 6.07 14.47 -7.83
CA ALA A 44 5.37 15.74 -8.03
C ALA A 44 4.07 15.80 -7.24
N THR A 45 3.60 17.03 -6.96
CA THR A 45 2.29 17.29 -6.35
C THR A 45 1.50 18.34 -7.13
N ASN A 46 0.19 18.15 -7.18
CA ASN A 46 -0.79 19.09 -7.71
C ASN A 46 -1.42 19.99 -6.63
N LEU A 47 -0.94 19.90 -5.38
CA LEU A 47 -1.47 20.64 -4.23
C LEU A 47 -1.77 22.14 -4.51
N PRO A 48 -0.88 22.92 -5.15
CA PRO A 48 -1.16 24.33 -5.42
C PRO A 48 -2.37 24.57 -6.32
N MET A 49 -2.66 23.63 -7.23
CA MET A 49 -3.83 23.71 -8.12
C MET A 49 -5.12 23.49 -7.37
N ILE A 50 -5.11 22.57 -6.40
CA ILE A 50 -6.29 22.28 -5.58
C ILE A 50 -6.58 23.45 -4.63
N LEU A 51 -5.53 24.06 -4.07
CA LEU A 51 -5.64 25.22 -3.18
C LEU A 51 -6.04 26.52 -3.89
N ALA A 52 -5.90 26.61 -5.22
CA ALA A 52 -6.15 27.85 -5.96
C ALA A 52 -7.57 28.41 -5.77
N SER A 53 -8.57 27.54 -5.69
CA SER A 53 -9.97 27.94 -5.50
C SER A 53 -10.22 28.53 -4.11
N THR A 54 -9.68 27.90 -3.06
CA THR A 54 -9.86 28.32 -1.65
C THR A 54 -9.02 29.56 -1.34
N GLN A 55 -7.81 29.62 -1.88
CA GLN A 55 -6.90 30.75 -1.71
C GLN A 55 -7.28 31.97 -2.59
N LYS A 56 -8.07 31.75 -3.66
CA LYS A 56 -8.40 32.75 -4.70
C LYS A 56 -7.15 33.38 -5.32
N THR A 57 -6.13 32.55 -5.54
CA THR A 57 -4.80 32.95 -6.02
C THR A 57 -4.35 31.97 -7.10
N ALA A 58 -3.54 32.44 -8.06
CA ALA A 58 -3.04 31.59 -9.13
C ALA A 58 -2.21 30.41 -8.57
N PRO A 59 -2.41 29.16 -9.07
CA PRO A 59 -1.71 27.98 -8.54
C PRO A 59 -0.19 28.13 -8.52
N ARG A 60 0.39 28.71 -9.57
CA ARG A 60 1.83 28.99 -9.64
C ARG A 60 2.33 29.86 -8.50
N ARG A 61 1.56 30.87 -8.09
CA ARG A 61 1.94 31.75 -6.98
C ARG A 61 1.87 31.00 -5.64
N ILE A 62 0.89 30.12 -5.46
CA ILE A 62 0.79 29.24 -4.29
C ILE A 62 1.99 28.28 -4.26
N ALA A 63 2.37 27.73 -5.41
CA ALA A 63 3.52 26.85 -5.55
C ALA A 63 4.82 27.57 -5.13
N GLU A 64 5.03 28.80 -5.60
CA GLU A 64 6.18 29.64 -5.21
C GLU A 64 6.22 29.95 -3.71
N VAL A 65 5.07 30.20 -3.08
CA VAL A 65 4.99 30.42 -1.63
C VAL A 65 5.36 29.14 -0.88
N LEU A 66 4.81 27.99 -1.29
CA LEU A 66 5.12 26.72 -0.64
C LEU A 66 6.58 26.31 -0.80
N THR A 67 7.18 26.50 -1.98
CA THR A 67 8.60 26.19 -2.19
C THR A 67 9.54 27.17 -1.48
N GLY A 68 9.17 28.46 -1.40
CA GLY A 68 9.95 29.48 -0.69
C GLY A 68 9.96 29.34 0.83
N HIS A 69 8.92 28.70 1.40
CA HIS A 69 8.76 28.51 2.85
C HIS A 69 8.79 27.03 3.27
N LEU A 70 9.34 26.18 2.40
CA LEU A 70 9.36 24.73 2.59
C LEU A 70 10.04 24.33 3.89
N GLN A 71 9.32 23.60 4.73
CA GLN A 71 9.82 23.07 5.99
C GLN A 71 10.49 21.71 5.75
N ASP A 72 11.77 21.71 5.36
CA ASP A 72 12.55 20.49 5.10
C ASP A 72 13.60 20.22 6.20
N PRO A 73 13.19 19.80 7.42
CA PRO A 73 14.13 19.50 8.48
C PRO A 73 14.98 18.27 8.10
N GLY A 74 16.24 18.54 7.75
CA GLY A 74 17.25 17.52 7.46
C GLY A 74 17.62 17.39 5.98
N ASN A 75 17.27 18.33 5.11
CA ASN A 75 17.65 18.32 3.69
C ASN A 75 17.21 17.02 3.00
N PHE A 76 15.91 16.73 3.04
CA PHE A 76 15.32 15.61 2.34
C PHE A 76 15.35 15.81 0.81
N PHE A 77 15.35 17.06 0.34
CA PHE A 77 15.39 17.38 -1.09
C PHE A 77 16.78 17.83 -1.55
N GLU A 78 17.19 17.34 -2.71
CA GLU A 78 18.27 17.91 -3.53
C GLU A 78 17.77 19.13 -4.31
N LYS A 79 16.51 19.07 -4.80
CA LYS A 79 15.93 20.11 -5.64
C LYS A 79 14.41 20.15 -5.49
N VAL A 80 13.84 21.34 -5.44
CA VAL A 80 12.39 21.56 -5.47
C VAL A 80 12.07 22.66 -6.48
N GLU A 81 11.21 22.39 -7.45
CA GLU A 81 10.94 23.29 -8.57
C GLU A 81 9.46 23.43 -8.85
N VAL A 82 9.05 24.66 -9.20
CA VAL A 82 7.70 24.93 -9.68
C VAL A 82 7.67 24.73 -11.19
N ALA A 83 6.76 23.88 -11.67
CA ALA A 83 6.61 23.55 -13.09
C ALA A 83 5.22 23.93 -13.63
N GLY A 84 5.22 24.36 -14.90
CA GLY A 84 4.02 24.63 -15.68
C GLY A 84 3.02 25.55 -14.97
N PRO A 85 1.75 25.14 -14.82
CA PRO A 85 0.69 25.95 -14.22
C PRO A 85 0.76 26.05 -12.69
N GLY A 86 1.61 25.26 -12.01
CA GLY A 86 1.71 25.22 -10.55
C GLY A 86 1.92 23.83 -9.95
N PHE A 87 2.49 22.89 -10.69
CA PHE A 87 3.01 21.66 -10.08
C PHE A 87 4.27 21.97 -9.28
N ILE A 88 4.51 21.21 -8.21
CA ILE A 88 5.79 21.22 -7.52
C ILE A 88 6.46 19.88 -7.74
N ASN A 89 7.65 19.91 -8.34
CA ASN A 89 8.51 18.78 -8.63
C ASN A 89 9.57 18.66 -7.53
N PHE A 90 9.83 17.44 -7.07
CA PHE A 90 10.77 17.13 -6.00
C PHE A 90 11.83 16.14 -6.46
N THR A 91 13.09 16.53 -6.33
CA THR A 91 14.23 15.64 -6.44
C THR A 91 14.72 15.34 -5.03
N ILE A 92 14.45 14.12 -4.55
CA ILE A 92 14.96 13.62 -3.26
C ILE A 92 16.49 13.53 -3.27
N ASP A 93 17.12 13.94 -2.17
CA ASP A 93 18.56 13.82 -1.95
C ASP A 93 19.09 12.38 -2.10
N ARG A 94 20.22 12.23 -2.78
CA ARG A 94 20.85 10.93 -3.05
C ARG A 94 21.24 10.19 -1.78
N GLY A 95 21.68 10.91 -0.74
CA GLY A 95 21.99 10.34 0.57
C GLY A 95 20.79 9.64 1.22
N ARG A 96 19.56 10.11 0.94
CA ARG A 96 18.33 9.45 1.41
C ARG A 96 18.10 8.11 0.73
N TRP A 97 18.38 7.99 -0.56
CA TRP A 97 18.31 6.72 -1.28
C TRP A 97 19.35 5.73 -0.78
N HIS A 98 20.60 6.17 -0.61
CA HIS A 98 21.66 5.31 -0.04
C HIS A 98 21.30 4.82 1.37
N SER A 99 20.75 5.70 2.21
CA SER A 99 20.31 5.33 3.55
C SER A 99 19.17 4.30 3.52
N ALA A 100 18.21 4.44 2.60
CA ALA A 100 17.13 3.49 2.42
C ALA A 100 17.63 2.12 1.92
N LEU A 101 18.58 2.10 0.99
CA LEU A 101 19.23 0.88 0.52
C LEU A 101 20.01 0.19 1.65
N ALA A 102 20.75 0.96 2.45
CA ALA A 102 21.47 0.43 3.61
C ALA A 102 20.49 -0.17 4.64
N ASP A 103 19.36 0.48 4.91
CA ASP A 103 18.30 -0.08 5.78
C ASP A 103 17.73 -1.38 5.21
N MET A 104 17.50 -1.43 3.90
CA MET A 104 17.00 -2.63 3.22
C MET A 104 17.97 -3.80 3.37
N VAL A 105 19.26 -3.60 3.10
CA VAL A 105 20.28 -4.64 3.25
C VAL A 105 20.39 -5.08 4.71
N ARG A 106 20.40 -4.13 5.65
CA ARG A 106 20.49 -4.43 7.09
C ARG A 106 19.31 -5.25 7.59
N ARG A 107 18.09 -4.94 7.12
CA ARG A 107 16.87 -5.63 7.53
C ARG A 107 16.64 -6.94 6.79
N ALA A 108 17.22 -7.10 5.60
CA ALA A 108 17.16 -8.29 4.77
C ALA A 108 15.72 -8.84 4.64
N GLU A 109 15.49 -10.09 5.05
CA GLU A 109 14.17 -10.75 5.05
C GLU A 109 13.09 -10.02 5.87
N ASN A 110 13.47 -9.12 6.78
CA ASN A 110 12.56 -8.31 7.59
C ASN A 110 12.31 -6.91 6.98
N PHE A 111 12.89 -6.59 5.82
CA PHE A 111 12.59 -5.35 5.13
C PHE A 111 11.12 -5.35 4.68
N GLY A 112 10.39 -4.27 4.98
CA GLY A 112 8.94 -4.20 4.74
C GLY A 112 8.06 -4.96 5.73
N ARG A 113 8.63 -5.71 6.70
CA ARG A 113 7.87 -6.34 7.79
C ARG A 113 7.15 -5.28 8.62
N GLY A 114 5.86 -5.51 8.88
CA GLY A 114 5.04 -4.61 9.70
C GLY A 114 5.36 -4.74 11.18
N LYS A 115 4.96 -3.74 11.98
CA LYS A 115 4.99 -3.87 13.44
C LYS A 115 3.97 -4.95 13.87
N PRO A 116 4.23 -5.75 14.93
CA PRO A 116 3.24 -6.68 15.47
C PRO A 116 1.94 -5.96 15.82
N ARG A 117 0.82 -6.53 15.37
CA ARG A 117 -0.55 -6.04 15.60
C ARG A 117 -1.47 -7.24 15.88
N PRO A 118 -1.27 -7.92 17.04
CA PRO A 118 -1.97 -9.16 17.39
C PRO A 118 -3.49 -8.99 17.56
N GLU A 119 -3.96 -7.77 17.79
CA GLU A 119 -5.38 -7.40 17.85
C GLU A 119 -6.11 -7.58 16.51
N ASP A 120 -5.40 -7.45 15.40
CA ASP A 120 -5.95 -7.60 14.06
C ASP A 120 -5.85 -9.07 13.62
N ARG A 121 -6.93 -9.81 13.88
CA ARG A 121 -7.09 -11.24 13.60
C ARG A 121 -7.82 -11.47 12.28
N PHE A 122 -7.22 -12.26 11.41
CA PHE A 122 -7.78 -12.66 10.12
C PHE A 122 -7.99 -14.16 10.10
N ASN A 123 -9.18 -14.60 9.71
CA ASN A 123 -9.43 -15.97 9.30
C ASN A 123 -9.52 -16.01 7.78
N VAL A 124 -8.67 -16.83 7.16
CA VAL A 124 -8.61 -16.96 5.70
C VAL A 124 -8.88 -18.42 5.35
N GLU A 125 -10.08 -18.65 4.83
CA GLU A 125 -10.50 -19.94 4.28
C GLU A 125 -10.13 -20.02 2.79
N PHE A 126 -9.49 -21.12 2.37
CA PHE A 126 -9.17 -21.33 0.96
C PHE A 126 -9.07 -22.82 0.59
N VAL A 127 -9.21 -23.10 -0.71
CA VAL A 127 -9.35 -24.43 -1.32
C VAL A 127 -10.68 -25.11 -1.03
N SER A 128 -10.96 -25.43 0.25
CA SER A 128 -12.22 -26.05 0.74
C SER A 128 -12.88 -27.02 -0.23
N ALA A 129 -12.08 -27.94 -0.78
CA ALA A 129 -12.54 -28.89 -1.78
C ALA A 129 -13.34 -30.02 -1.10
N ASN A 130 -14.46 -30.42 -1.71
CA ASN A 130 -15.19 -31.59 -1.22
C ASN A 130 -14.30 -32.84 -1.28
N PRO A 131 -14.27 -33.69 -0.24
CA PRO A 131 -13.36 -34.82 -0.14
C PRO A 131 -13.89 -36.03 -0.92
N THR A 132 -14.37 -35.81 -2.15
CA THR A 132 -15.00 -36.83 -3.00
C THR A 132 -14.19 -37.18 -4.24
N GLY A 133 -13.05 -36.54 -4.44
CA GLY A 133 -12.16 -36.81 -5.56
C GLY A 133 -10.79 -36.16 -5.40
N PRO A 134 -9.86 -36.41 -6.35
CA PRO A 134 -8.53 -35.83 -6.33
C PRO A 134 -8.56 -34.31 -6.59
N LEU A 135 -7.58 -33.61 -6.05
CA LEU A 135 -7.41 -32.18 -6.30
C LEU A 135 -6.87 -31.94 -7.72
N HIS A 136 -7.52 -31.05 -8.46
CA HIS A 136 -7.04 -30.53 -9.75
C HIS A 136 -6.37 -29.15 -9.67
N LEU A 137 -5.82 -28.67 -10.79
CA LEU A 137 -5.13 -27.37 -10.91
C LEU A 137 -5.92 -26.17 -10.36
N GLY A 138 -7.24 -26.15 -10.53
CA GLY A 138 -8.10 -25.12 -9.93
C GLY A 138 -7.95 -24.97 -8.41
N HIS A 139 -7.84 -26.08 -7.66
CA HIS A 139 -7.55 -26.07 -6.23
C HIS A 139 -6.15 -25.54 -5.94
N GLY A 140 -5.17 -25.92 -6.77
CA GLY A 140 -3.80 -25.41 -6.68
C GLY A 140 -3.71 -23.89 -6.81
N ARG A 141 -4.50 -23.29 -7.72
CA ARG A 141 -4.61 -21.83 -7.83
C ARG A 141 -5.16 -21.20 -6.54
N GLY A 142 -6.22 -21.79 -5.98
CA GLY A 142 -6.81 -21.36 -4.72
C GLY A 142 -5.82 -21.46 -3.55
N ALA A 143 -5.06 -22.56 -3.49
CA ALA A 143 -4.01 -22.79 -2.49
C ALA A 143 -2.92 -21.71 -2.55
N ALA A 144 -2.38 -21.46 -3.76
CA ALA A 144 -1.32 -20.49 -3.96
C ALA A 144 -1.77 -19.07 -3.59
N LEU A 145 -2.97 -18.66 -4.00
CA LEU A 145 -3.52 -17.33 -3.69
C LEU A 145 -3.77 -17.16 -2.18
N GLY A 146 -4.46 -18.12 -1.57
CA GLY A 146 -4.81 -18.09 -0.15
C GLY A 146 -3.58 -18.08 0.74
N ASP A 147 -2.61 -18.96 0.49
CA ASP A 147 -1.39 -18.99 1.28
C ASP A 147 -0.54 -17.72 1.08
N THR A 148 -0.45 -17.19 -0.15
CA THR A 148 0.25 -15.93 -0.41
C THR A 148 -0.37 -14.76 0.36
N LEU A 149 -1.70 -14.64 0.36
CA LEU A 149 -2.40 -13.63 1.14
C LEU A 149 -2.09 -13.77 2.64
N CYS A 150 -2.13 -15.00 3.17
CA CYS A 150 -1.82 -15.25 4.57
C CYS A 150 -0.37 -14.88 4.92
N ARG A 151 0.58 -15.18 4.04
CA ARG A 151 1.99 -14.79 4.20
C ARG A 151 2.15 -13.27 4.22
N ILE A 152 1.49 -12.55 3.31
CA ILE A 152 1.52 -11.08 3.27
C ILE A 152 0.94 -10.49 4.56
N LEU A 153 -0.23 -10.97 4.99
CA LEU A 153 -0.87 -10.51 6.23
C LEU A 153 0.02 -10.77 7.46
N ALA A 154 0.55 -11.98 7.60
CA ALA A 154 1.47 -12.31 8.68
C ALA A 154 2.75 -11.47 8.63
N PHE A 155 3.30 -11.23 7.43
CA PHE A 155 4.46 -10.36 7.24
C PHE A 155 4.18 -8.89 7.60
N ARG A 156 2.93 -8.44 7.52
CA ARG A 156 2.49 -7.14 8.02
C ARG A 156 2.19 -7.11 9.52
N GLY A 157 2.50 -8.20 10.24
CA GLY A 157 2.39 -8.30 11.69
C GLY A 157 1.00 -8.70 12.18
N ARG A 158 0.11 -9.17 11.30
CA ARG A 158 -1.25 -9.60 11.63
C ARG A 158 -1.27 -11.03 12.19
N SER A 159 -2.28 -11.33 13.01
CA SER A 159 -2.57 -12.71 13.40
C SER A 159 -3.46 -13.36 12.32
N VAL A 160 -3.04 -14.50 11.77
CA VAL A 160 -3.71 -15.14 10.63
C VAL A 160 -3.97 -16.61 10.91
N THR A 161 -5.23 -16.99 10.91
CA THR A 161 -5.69 -18.39 10.87
C THR A 161 -5.92 -18.79 9.42
N ARG A 162 -5.37 -19.94 9.02
CA ARG A 162 -5.61 -20.56 7.72
C ARG A 162 -6.60 -21.68 7.92
N GLU A 163 -7.69 -21.68 7.17
CA GLU A 163 -8.72 -22.71 7.26
C GLU A 163 -8.91 -23.43 5.92
N PHE A 164 -9.15 -24.73 6.03
CA PHE A 164 -9.61 -25.58 4.96
C PHE A 164 -10.90 -26.22 5.45
N TYR A 165 -12.03 -25.81 4.91
CA TYR A 165 -13.29 -26.42 5.28
C TYR A 165 -13.44 -27.77 4.57
N VAL A 166 -13.60 -28.83 5.36
CA VAL A 166 -13.90 -30.17 4.86
C VAL A 166 -15.40 -30.38 4.97
N ASN A 167 -16.08 -30.41 3.83
CA ASN A 167 -17.49 -30.79 3.79
C ASN A 167 -17.62 -32.32 3.71
N ASP A 168 -17.67 -32.96 4.88
CA ASP A 168 -17.84 -34.40 5.03
C ASP A 168 -19.32 -34.84 5.10
N ALA A 169 -20.24 -33.92 4.85
CA ALA A 169 -21.68 -34.17 4.86
C ALA A 169 -22.32 -34.03 3.47
N GLY A 170 -23.51 -34.62 3.32
CA GLY A 170 -24.37 -34.43 2.16
C GLY A 170 -24.29 -35.51 1.09
N LEU A 171 -24.97 -35.25 -0.03
CA LEU A 171 -25.26 -36.26 -1.05
C LEU A 171 -23.99 -36.82 -1.70
N GLN A 172 -22.99 -35.99 -1.99
CA GLN A 172 -21.77 -36.45 -2.67
C GLN A 172 -20.98 -37.47 -1.83
N ILE A 173 -20.89 -37.26 -0.51
CA ILE A 173 -20.22 -38.19 0.42
C ILE A 173 -21.02 -39.48 0.54
N ARG A 174 -22.35 -39.39 0.66
CA ARG A 174 -23.21 -40.57 0.71
C ARG A 174 -23.08 -41.43 -0.55
N LEU A 175 -23.16 -40.80 -1.73
CA LEU A 175 -23.04 -41.50 -3.02
C LEU A 175 -21.66 -42.14 -3.19
N LEU A 176 -20.59 -41.47 -2.75
CA LEU A 176 -19.25 -42.06 -2.74
C LEU A 176 -19.22 -43.31 -1.86
N GLY A 177 -19.78 -43.25 -0.65
CA GLY A 177 -19.88 -44.39 0.26
C GLY A 177 -20.69 -45.56 -0.31
N GLU A 178 -21.86 -45.28 -0.91
CA GLU A 178 -22.71 -46.29 -1.56
C GLU A 178 -22.02 -46.95 -2.76
N SER A 179 -21.25 -46.17 -3.54
CA SER A 179 -20.45 -46.67 -4.67
C SER A 179 -19.35 -47.64 -4.20
N ILE A 180 -18.61 -47.26 -3.15
CA ILE A 180 -17.56 -48.12 -2.57
C ILE A 180 -18.18 -49.41 -2.01
N LEU A 181 -19.28 -49.33 -1.26
CA LEU A 181 -19.97 -50.49 -0.71
C LEU A 181 -20.45 -51.44 -1.83
N SER A 182 -21.00 -50.90 -2.91
CA SER A 182 -21.45 -51.69 -4.05
C SER A 182 -20.29 -52.42 -4.71
N ARG A 183 -19.11 -51.79 -4.83
CA ARG A 183 -17.90 -52.42 -5.36
C ARG A 183 -17.42 -53.57 -4.48
N ILE A 184 -17.41 -53.38 -3.16
CA ILE A 184 -17.01 -54.43 -2.20
C ILE A 184 -17.91 -55.67 -2.37
N ARG A 185 -19.22 -55.49 -2.45
CA ARG A 185 -20.20 -56.58 -2.61
C ARG A 185 -20.07 -57.37 -3.92
N GLN A 186 -19.45 -56.82 -4.96
CA GLN A 186 -19.18 -57.54 -6.21
C GLN A 186 -17.93 -58.42 -6.13
N MET A 187 -17.07 -58.19 -5.14
CA MET A 187 -15.78 -58.87 -4.98
C MET A 187 -15.85 -60.01 -3.96
N THR A 188 -16.86 -59.99 -3.10
CA THR A 188 -17.31 -61.10 -2.23
C THR A 188 -18.39 -61.89 -2.93
#